data_AF-A0A969SGP2-F1
#
_entry.id   AF-A0A969SGP2-F1
#
_cell.length_a   1.000
_cell.length_b   1.000
_cell.length_c   1.000
_cell.angle_alpha   90.00
_cell.angle_beta   90.00
_cell.angle_gamma   90.00
#
_symmetry.space_group_name_H-M   'P 1'
#
loop_
_entity.id
_entity.type
_entity.pdbx_description
1 polymer ?
#
loop_
_entity_poly.entity_id
_entity_poly.type
_entity_poly.pdbx_seq_one_letter_code
_entity_poly.pdbx_strand_id
1 'polypeptide(L)'
;MTQATTTNTQATTTTFKALKCKECGAEYELKALHVCEFCFGPLEVTYDYSALRSTVTRETIQAGPNSIWRYRKFLPVASDNPIDVGTGMTPLVRS
;
A
#
# COMPACT_ATOMS: atom_id res chain seq x y z
N MET A 1 0.78 40.18 7.55
CA MET A 1 0.74 39.05 8.51
C MET A 1 0.57 37.78 7.70
N THR A 2 1.67 37.22 7.19
CA THR A 2 1.63 36.06 6.29
C THR A 2 2.19 34.89 7.04
N GLN A 3 1.33 34.04 7.58
CA GLN A 3 1.77 32.79 8.21
C GLN A 3 1.98 31.76 7.12
N ALA A 4 3.23 31.31 6.97
CA ALA A 4 3.56 30.15 6.16
C ALA A 4 2.98 28.92 6.86
N THR A 5 2.06 28.22 6.19
CA THR A 5 1.57 26.92 6.64
C THR A 5 2.71 25.92 6.48
N THR A 6 3.36 25.57 7.58
CA THR A 6 4.31 24.46 7.67
C THR A 6 3.60 23.16 7.30
N THR A 7 3.87 22.63 6.11
CA THR A 7 3.46 21.29 5.69
C THR A 7 4.18 20.28 6.59
N ASN A 8 3.44 19.71 7.54
CA ASN A 8 3.92 18.71 8.45
C ASN A 8 4.09 17.39 7.67
N THR A 9 5.30 17.12 7.19
CA THR A 9 5.67 15.84 6.57
C THR A 9 5.74 14.77 7.66
N GLN A 10 4.59 14.20 8.03
CA GLN A 10 4.56 13.01 8.87
C GLN A 10 5.06 11.83 8.03
N ALA A 11 6.25 11.34 8.38
CA ALA A 11 6.83 10.15 7.78
C ALA A 11 5.96 8.93 8.11
N THR A 12 5.12 8.52 7.15
CA THR A 12 4.35 7.29 7.21
C THR A 12 5.34 6.12 7.23
N THR A 13 5.29 5.26 8.25
CA THR A 13 6.08 4.02 8.29
C THR A 13 5.70 3.16 7.07
N THR A 14 6.52 3.20 6.03
CA THR A 14 6.29 2.47 4.78
C THR A 14 6.59 0.99 4.99
N THR A 15 5.56 0.18 4.88
CA THR A 15 5.59 -1.29 4.99
C THR A 15 5.94 -1.96 3.65
N PHE A 16 6.13 -1.18 2.59
CA PHE A 16 6.50 -1.61 1.25
C PHE A 16 7.77 -0.88 0.81
N LYS A 17 8.64 -1.57 0.06
CA LYS A 17 10.01 -1.12 -0.24
C LYS A 17 10.23 -0.80 -1.72
N ALA A 18 9.85 -1.71 -2.60
CA ALA A 18 10.18 -1.66 -4.01
C ALA A 18 9.18 -2.51 -4.82
N LEU A 19 9.21 -2.35 -6.14
CA LEU A 19 8.65 -3.33 -7.06
C LEU A 19 9.75 -4.32 -7.47
N LYS A 20 9.40 -5.59 -7.63
CA LYS A 20 10.32 -6.64 -8.04
C LYS A 20 9.69 -7.49 -9.12
N CYS A 21 10.43 -7.74 -10.20
CA CYS A 21 9.98 -8.65 -11.23
C CYS A 21 9.92 -10.07 -10.68
N LYS A 22 8.78 -10.73 -10.89
CA LYS A 22 8.58 -12.12 -10.48
C LYS A 22 9.52 -13.10 -11.18
N GLU A 23 9.84 -12.85 -12.44
CA GLU A 23 10.58 -13.79 -13.29
C GLU A 23 12.10 -13.62 -13.17
N CYS A 24 12.62 -12.39 -13.32
CA CYS A 24 14.06 -12.13 -13.32
C CYS A 24 14.59 -11.51 -12.02
N GLY A 25 13.70 -11.08 -11.11
CA GLY A 25 14.10 -10.48 -9.84
C GLY A 25 14.60 -9.04 -9.91
N ALA A 26 14.59 -8.39 -11.08
CA ALA A 26 14.96 -6.98 -11.21
C ALA A 26 14.10 -6.08 -10.30
N GLU A 27 14.75 -5.14 -9.61
CA GLU A 27 14.11 -4.21 -8.67
C GLU A 27 13.84 -2.85 -9.31
N TYR A 28 12.71 -2.26 -8.96
CA TYR A 28 12.22 -0.99 -9.49
C TYR A 28 11.68 -0.12 -8.35
N GLU A 29 11.69 1.19 -8.56
CA GLU A 29 11.05 2.14 -7.66
C GLU A 29 9.53 1.95 -7.61
N LEU A 30 8.91 2.38 -6.51
CA LEU A 30 7.46 2.35 -6.29
C LEU A 30 6.76 3.37 -7.20
N LYS A 31 6.52 2.97 -8.43
CA LYS A 31 5.80 3.74 -9.46
C LYS A 31 4.64 2.92 -10.00
N ALA A 32 3.78 3.55 -10.79
CA ALA A 32 2.70 2.85 -11.49
C ALA A 32 3.24 2.05 -12.69
N LEU A 33 4.12 1.08 -12.42
CA LEU A 33 4.72 0.16 -13.37
C LEU A 33 4.19 -1.25 -13.12
N HIS A 34 3.95 -2.01 -14.19
CA HIS A 34 3.42 -3.36 -14.10
C HIS A 34 4.21 -4.38 -14.93
N VAL A 35 5.13 -3.93 -15.79
CA VAL A 35 5.93 -4.76 -16.71
C VAL A 35 7.41 -4.50 -16.50
N CYS A 36 8.20 -5.57 -16.43
CA CYS A 36 9.65 -5.52 -16.42
C CYS A 36 10.21 -5.21 -17.81
N GLU A 37 11.14 -4.27 -17.93
CA GLU A 37 11.74 -3.88 -19.21
C GLU A 37 12.70 -4.94 -19.79
N PHE A 38 13.22 -5.83 -18.95
CA PHE A 38 14.22 -6.83 -19.35
C PHE A 38 13.61 -8.15 -19.83
N CYS A 39 12.50 -8.59 -19.23
CA CYS A 39 11.91 -9.89 -19.50
C CYS A 39 10.41 -9.87 -19.76
N PHE A 40 9.78 -8.68 -19.74
CA PHE A 40 8.34 -8.49 -19.91
C PHE A 40 7.47 -9.24 -18.88
N GLY A 41 8.06 -9.71 -17.79
CA GLY A 41 7.36 -10.35 -16.68
C GLY A 41 6.63 -9.34 -15.78
N PRO A 42 5.67 -9.81 -14.97
CA PRO A 42 4.92 -8.95 -14.05
C PRO A 42 5.81 -8.42 -12.91
N LEU A 43 5.54 -7.19 -12.49
CA LEU A 43 6.14 -6.59 -11.30
C LEU A 43 5.23 -6.78 -10.08
N GLU A 44 5.80 -7.22 -8.97
CA GLU A 44 5.10 -7.41 -7.69
C GLU A 44 5.69 -6.47 -6.63
N VAL A 45 4.89 -6.11 -5.62
CA VAL A 45 5.34 -5.25 -4.52
C VAL A 45 6.13 -6.07 -3.51
N THR A 46 7.31 -5.58 -3.12
CA THR A 46 8.12 -6.13 -2.04
C THR A 46 7.78 -5.45 -0.72
N TYR A 47 7.47 -6.23 0.30
CA TYR A 47 7.06 -5.75 1.64
C TYR A 47 8.14 -5.94 2.70
N ASP A 48 8.12 -5.07 3.71
CA ASP A 48 8.78 -5.31 4.99
C ASP A 48 7.87 -6.14 5.90
N TYR A 49 8.02 -7.46 5.84
CA TYR A 49 7.25 -8.36 6.69
C TYR A 49 7.54 -8.18 8.19
N SER A 50 8.71 -7.70 8.57
CA SER A 50 9.03 -7.45 9.98
C SER A 50 8.24 -6.25 10.52
N ALA A 51 8.13 -5.18 9.72
CA ALA A 51 7.34 -4.00 10.04
C ALA A 51 5.83 -4.29 9.99
N LEU A 52 5.37 -5.11 9.02
CA LEU A 52 3.97 -5.54 8.97
C LEU A 52 3.61 -6.34 10.21
N ARG A 53 4.45 -7.32 10.60
CA ARG A 53 4.20 -8.18 11.76
C ARG A 53 4.15 -7.41 13.07
N SER A 54 4.93 -6.34 13.22
CA SER A 54 4.95 -5.53 14.43
C SER A 54 3.82 -4.51 14.52
N THR A 55 3.24 -4.10 13.38
CA THR A 55 2.29 -2.97 13.33
C THR A 55 0.87 -3.36 12.94
N VAL A 56 0.66 -4.50 12.27
CA VAL A 56 -0.66 -4.93 11.80
C VAL A 56 -1.20 -6.02 12.72
N THR A 57 -2.30 -5.71 13.41
CA THR A 57 -3.08 -6.69 14.17
C THR A 57 -4.52 -6.74 13.68
N ARG A 58 -5.26 -7.78 14.09
CA ARG A 58 -6.69 -7.89 13.78
C ARG A 58 -7.48 -6.68 14.27
N GLU A 59 -7.16 -6.20 15.46
CA GLU A 59 -7.81 -5.06 16.11
C GLU A 59 -7.56 -3.78 15.31
N THR A 60 -6.32 -3.56 14.86
CA THR A 60 -5.98 -2.39 14.03
C THR A 60 -6.71 -2.40 12.68
N ILE A 61 -6.90 -3.58 12.09
CA ILE A 61 -7.67 -3.73 10.84
C ILE A 61 -9.16 -3.47 11.11
N GLN A 62 -9.71 -4.02 12.20
CA GLN A 62 -11.12 -3.85 12.54
C GLN A 62 -11.49 -2.40 12.90
N ALA A 63 -10.56 -1.64 13.49
CA ALA A 63 -10.74 -0.22 13.79
C ALA A 63 -10.74 0.68 12.53
N GLY A 64 -10.29 0.15 11.38
CA GLY A 64 -10.30 0.87 10.12
C GLY A 64 -11.70 1.04 9.49
N PRO A 65 -11.81 1.83 8.41
CA PRO A 65 -13.09 2.07 7.74
C PRO A 65 -13.72 0.79 7.17
N ASN A 66 -15.03 0.81 6.90
CA ASN A 66 -15.75 -0.26 6.18
C ASN A 66 -15.49 -0.21 4.66
N SER A 67 -14.22 -0.23 4.27
CA SER A 67 -13.75 -0.30 2.89
C SER A 67 -12.39 -0.99 2.83
N ILE A 68 -11.85 -1.20 1.62
CA ILE A 68 -10.52 -1.77 1.38
C ILE A 68 -9.41 -1.02 2.13
N TRP A 69 -9.64 0.26 2.45
CA TRP A 69 -8.69 1.12 3.15
C TRP A 69 -8.41 0.70 4.60
N ARG A 70 -9.19 -0.22 5.21
CA ARG A 70 -8.78 -0.86 6.47
C ARG A 70 -7.47 -1.63 6.37
N TYR A 71 -7.09 -2.03 5.16
CA TYR A 71 -5.84 -2.71 4.85
C TYR A 71 -4.75 -1.74 4.37
N ARG A 72 -4.84 -0.44 4.68
CA ARG A 72 -3.91 0.62 4.22
C ARG A 72 -2.42 0.28 4.34
N LYS A 73 -2.04 -0.47 5.38
CA LYS A 73 -0.67 -0.93 5.62
C LYS A 73 -0.19 -1.99 4.61
N PHE A 74 -1.09 -2.64 3.88
CA PHE A 74 -0.74 -3.57 2.80
C PHE A 74 -0.87 -2.94 1.41
N LEU A 75 -1.49 -1.75 1.30
CA LEU A 75 -1.70 -1.11 0.00
C LEU A 75 -0.47 -0.24 -0.35
N PRO A 76 0.17 -0.46 -1.50
CA PRO A 76 1.35 0.30 -1.96
C PRO A 76 0.96 1.69 -2.49
N VAL A 77 0.25 2.46 -1.68
CA VAL A 77 -0.24 3.81 -2.02
C VAL A 77 0.51 4.82 -1.17
N ALA A 78 1.18 5.76 -1.83
CA ALA A 78 1.98 6.80 -1.17
C ALA A 78 1.12 7.93 -0.56
N SER A 79 -0.05 8.20 -1.14
CA SER A 79 -0.96 9.24 -0.65
C SER A 79 -1.73 8.80 0.59
N ASP A 80 -1.86 9.70 1.57
CA ASP A 80 -2.77 9.54 2.71
C ASP A 80 -4.20 9.99 2.42
N ASN A 81 -4.43 10.61 1.25
CA ASN A 81 -5.76 10.96 0.73
C ASN A 81 -6.08 10.11 -0.52
N PRO A 82 -6.53 8.87 -0.36
CA PRO A 82 -6.94 8.05 -1.49
C PRO A 82 -8.32 8.43 -2.01
N ILE A 83 -8.56 8.16 -3.30
CA ILE A 83 -9.92 8.17 -3.86
C ILE A 83 -10.62 6.88 -3.44
N ASP A 84 -11.71 7.00 -2.69
CA ASP A 84 -12.54 5.87 -2.26
C ASP A 84 -13.95 5.98 -2.84
N VAL A 85 -14.43 4.91 -3.46
CA VAL A 85 -15.81 4.76 -3.96
C VAL A 85 -16.62 3.79 -3.11
N GLY A 86 -16.13 3.44 -1.91
CA GLY A 86 -16.72 2.43 -1.04
C GLY A 86 -16.32 1.00 -1.41
N THR A 87 -15.14 0.82 -2.02
CA THR A 87 -14.68 -0.48 -2.50
C THR A 87 -14.42 -1.45 -1.34
N GLY A 88 -14.84 -2.70 -1.50
CA GLY A 88 -14.63 -3.77 -0.52
C GLY A 88 -15.92 -4.15 0.19
N MET A 89 -15.79 -4.93 1.27
CA MET A 89 -16.93 -5.40 2.07
C MET A 89 -18.02 -6.13 1.27
N THR A 90 -17.66 -6.76 0.15
CA THR A 90 -18.58 -7.57 -0.65
C THR A 90 -19.17 -8.69 0.22
N PRO A 91 -20.51 -8.82 0.31
CA PRO A 91 -21.12 -9.85 1.12
C PRO A 91 -20.71 -11.26 0.66
N LEU A 92 -20.35 -12.12 1.61
CA LEU A 92 -20.14 -13.54 1.36
C LEU A 92 -21.47 -14.27 1.53
N VAL A 93 -22.11 -14.63 0.43
CA VAL A 93 -23.40 -15.34 0.41
C VAL A 93 -23.17 -16.85 0.32
N ARG A 94 -23.95 -17.64 1.05
CA ARG A 94 -23.91 -19.11 0.96
C ARG A 94 -24.41 -19.55 -0.42
N SER A 95 -23.74 -20.52 -1.03
CA SER A 95 -24.13 -21.19 -2.28
C SER A 95 -25.39 -22.02 -2.12
#